data_AF-A0A3E0L7T4-F1
#
_entry.id   AF-A0A3E0L7T4-F1
#
_cell.length_a   1.000
_cell.length_b   1.000
_cell.length_c   1.000
_cell.angle_alpha   90.00
_cell.angle_beta   90.00
_cell.angle_gamma   90.00
#
_symmetry.space_group_name_H-M   'P 1'
#
loop_
_entity.id
_entity.type
_entity.pdbx_description
1 polymer ?
#
loop_
_entity_poly.entity_id
_entity_poly.type
_entity_poly.pdbx_seq_one_letter_code
_entity_poly.pdbx_strand_id
1 'polypeptide(L)'
;MHPNQLPNSICEKCGFTSWLGLCPQNQKTGGKVIRTRTKKTDSRANLAFRQAAASLGRSQTALGSFYRRMKTKLGTPKAVVATAHKLARIVYHMLKYQVFFSAIPPEQEDERYRQRLLHNLQPKAQKLGAKLILETQSDSA
;
A
#
# COMPACT_ATOMS: atom_id res chain seq x y z
N MET A 1 1.94 -12.93 18.93
CA MET A 1 1.33 -12.46 17.66
C MET A 1 1.42 -10.95 17.63
N HIS A 2 2.18 -10.34 16.70
CA HIS A 2 2.25 -8.88 16.61
C HIS A 2 0.95 -8.33 15.99
N PRO A 3 0.21 -7.43 16.66
CA PRO A 3 -1.09 -6.91 16.21
C PRO A 3 -1.02 -6.06 14.91
N ASN A 4 0.19 -5.79 14.42
CA ASN A 4 0.46 -4.82 13.37
C ASN A 4 0.94 -5.44 12.05
N GLN A 5 0.76 -6.75 11.88
CA GLN A 5 1.06 -7.47 10.65
C GLN A 5 -0.26 -7.95 10.05
N LEU A 6 -0.82 -7.15 9.15
CA LEU A 6 -2.03 -7.52 8.41
C LEU A 6 -1.76 -8.89 7.74
N PRO A 7 -2.55 -9.93 8.05
CA PRO A 7 -2.30 -11.25 7.49
C PRO A 7 -2.38 -11.20 5.97
N ASN A 8 -1.47 -11.91 5.30
CA ASN A 8 -1.37 -12.02 3.84
C ASN A 8 -2.54 -12.78 3.20
N SER A 9 -3.64 -13.01 3.95
CA SER A 9 -4.90 -13.55 3.45
C SER A 9 -5.55 -12.53 2.50
N ILE A 10 -5.29 -12.70 1.20
CA ILE A 10 -5.67 -11.80 0.10
C ILE A 10 -7.18 -11.89 -0.24
N CYS A 11 -7.88 -12.95 0.19
CA CYS A 11 -9.19 -13.29 -0.38
C CYS A 11 -10.36 -12.40 0.12
N GLU A 12 -10.52 -12.19 1.43
CA GLU A 12 -11.71 -11.49 1.94
C GLU A 12 -11.63 -9.95 1.87
N LYS A 13 -10.42 -9.39 1.93
CA LYS A 13 -10.18 -7.94 1.99
C LYS A 13 -10.54 -7.24 0.65
N CYS A 14 -10.61 -8.00 -0.43
CA CYS A 14 -10.91 -7.50 -1.76
C CYS A 14 -12.39 -7.11 -1.92
N GLY A 15 -13.32 -7.76 -1.22
CA GLY A 15 -14.76 -7.46 -1.30
C GLY A 15 -15.08 -6.05 -0.83
N PHE A 16 -14.62 -5.67 0.37
CA PHE A 16 -14.84 -4.34 0.94
C PHE A 16 -14.21 -3.22 0.10
N THR A 17 -12.96 -3.41 -0.34
CA THR A 17 -12.25 -2.41 -1.13
C THR A 17 -12.75 -2.29 -2.57
N SER A 18 -13.32 -3.36 -3.13
CA SER A 18 -14.04 -3.37 -4.40
C SER A 18 -15.39 -2.67 -4.29
N TRP A 19 -16.15 -2.93 -3.22
CA TRP A 19 -17.41 -2.23 -2.92
C TRP A 19 -17.20 -0.72 -2.77
N LEU A 20 -16.12 -0.31 -2.10
CA LEU A 20 -15.70 1.09 -2.02
C LEU A 20 -15.22 1.66 -3.36
N GLY A 21 -14.93 0.84 -4.39
CA GLY A 21 -14.38 1.32 -5.67
C GLY A 21 -12.93 1.80 -5.62
N LEU A 22 -12.16 1.40 -4.59
CA LEU A 22 -10.74 1.74 -4.44
C LEU A 22 -9.82 0.76 -5.18
N CYS A 23 -10.33 -0.41 -5.54
CA CYS A 23 -9.61 -1.41 -6.32
C CYS A 23 -9.64 -1.05 -7.83
N PRO A 24 -8.52 -1.24 -8.58
CA PRO A 24 -8.54 -1.09 -10.03
C PRO A 24 -9.50 -2.10 -10.66
N GLN A 25 -10.35 -1.63 -11.58
CA GLN A 25 -11.26 -2.49 -12.32
C GLN A 25 -10.63 -2.86 -13.66
N ASN A 26 -10.50 -4.17 -13.89
CA ASN A 26 -10.05 -4.75 -15.16
C ASN A 26 -11.27 -5.08 -16.01
N GLN A 27 -11.50 -4.34 -17.08
CA GLN A 27 -12.51 -4.66 -18.07
C GLN A 27 -11.97 -5.77 -18.98
N LYS A 28 -12.68 -6.90 -19.03
CA LYS A 28 -12.32 -8.07 -19.83
C LYS A 28 -13.41 -8.35 -20.87
N THR A 29 -13.00 -8.64 -22.10
CA THR A 29 -13.87 -9.20 -23.16
C THR A 29 -13.11 -10.32 -23.84
N GLY A 30 -13.78 -11.45 -24.12
CA GLY A 30 -13.16 -12.60 -24.78
C GLY A 30 -11.91 -13.14 -24.05
N GLY A 31 -11.87 -13.06 -22.72
CA GLY A 31 -10.73 -13.51 -21.90
C GLY A 31 -9.53 -12.55 -21.83
N LYS A 32 -9.51 -11.47 -22.62
CA LYS A 32 -8.42 -10.48 -22.63
C LYS A 32 -8.79 -9.23 -21.84
N VAL A 33 -7.84 -8.66 -21.09
CA VAL A 33 -8.01 -7.37 -20.39
C VAL A 33 -7.86 -6.25 -21.41
N ILE A 34 -8.94 -5.54 -21.69
CA ILE A 34 -8.96 -4.42 -22.64
C ILE A 34 -8.55 -3.12 -21.96
N ARG A 35 -8.95 -2.94 -20.70
CA ARG A 35 -8.74 -1.68 -19.98
C ARG A 35 -8.68 -1.87 -18.48
N THR A 36 -7.70 -1.21 -17.86
CA THR A 36 -7.56 -1.15 -16.40
C THR A 36 -7.67 0.29 -15.94
N ARG A 37 -8.76 0.64 -15.25
CA ARG A 37 -8.94 1.98 -14.64
C ARG A 37 -9.67 1.84 -13.29
N THR A 38 -9.48 2.82 -12.42
CA THR A 38 -10.29 2.93 -11.20
C THR A 38 -11.74 3.20 -11.60
N LYS A 39 -12.69 2.51 -10.96
CA LYS A 39 -14.13 2.68 -11.21
C LYS A 39 -14.55 4.10 -10.84
N LYS A 40 -15.41 4.72 -11.65
CA LYS A 40 -16.12 5.94 -11.23
C LYS A 40 -17.17 5.55 -10.22
N THR A 41 -17.17 6.18 -9.05
CA THR A 41 -18.10 5.86 -7.96
C THR A 41 -18.63 7.11 -7.31
N ASP A 42 -19.93 7.13 -7.02
CA ASP A 42 -20.60 8.21 -6.27
C ASP A 42 -20.68 7.89 -4.76
N SER A 43 -19.92 6.91 -4.30
CA SER A 43 -19.92 6.49 -2.90
C SER A 43 -19.31 7.56 -2.00
N ARG A 44 -20.12 8.07 -1.06
CA ARG A 44 -19.67 9.01 -0.01
C ARG A 44 -18.53 8.42 0.82
N ALA A 45 -18.56 7.10 1.05
CA ALA A 45 -17.49 6.41 1.78
C ALA A 45 -16.17 6.45 1.00
N ASN A 46 -16.18 6.22 -0.32
CA ASN A 46 -14.97 6.36 -1.15
C ASN A 46 -14.37 7.76 -1.02
N LEU A 47 -15.22 8.79 -1.12
CA LEU A 47 -14.79 10.18 -0.99
C LEU A 47 -14.16 10.46 0.37
N ALA A 48 -14.79 10.01 1.46
CA ALA A 48 -14.27 10.17 2.81
C ALA A 48 -12.89 9.49 2.98
N PHE A 49 -12.71 8.26 2.49
CA PHE A 49 -11.42 7.57 2.52
C PHE A 49 -10.34 8.31 1.70
N ARG A 50 -10.71 8.90 0.57
CA ARG A 50 -9.78 9.69 -0.25
C ARG A 50 -9.40 11.01 0.41
N GLN A 51 -10.34 11.68 1.07
CA GLN A 51 -10.07 12.89 1.84
C GLN A 51 -9.15 12.60 3.03
N ALA A 52 -9.43 11.53 3.79
CA ALA A 52 -8.56 11.07 4.86
C ALA A 52 -7.17 10.70 4.33
N ALA A 53 -7.09 9.99 3.20
CA ALA A 53 -5.80 9.66 2.58
C ALA A 53 -5.00 10.89 2.14
N ALA A 54 -5.67 11.95 1.69
CA ALA A 54 -5.02 13.19 1.30
C ALA A 54 -4.47 13.98 2.50
N SER A 55 -5.19 14.00 3.63
CA SER A 55 -4.72 14.68 4.85
C SER A 55 -3.50 13.98 5.47
N LEU A 56 -3.41 12.64 5.34
CA LEU A 56 -2.26 11.85 5.79
C LEU A 56 -0.94 12.26 5.12
N GLY A 57 -0.98 12.91 3.95
CA GLY A 57 0.24 13.34 3.27
C GLY A 57 1.06 14.38 4.03
N ARG A 58 0.44 15.13 4.96
CA ARG A 58 1.10 16.11 5.83
C ARG A 58 1.44 15.55 7.21
N SER A 59 1.03 14.32 7.50
CA SER A 59 1.20 13.69 8.82
C SER A 59 2.53 12.93 8.90
N GLN A 60 3.17 13.00 10.06
CA GLN A 60 4.37 12.24 10.41
C GLN A 60 4.01 10.87 11.01
N THR A 61 3.34 10.04 10.21
CA THR A 61 2.96 8.67 10.58
C THR A 61 3.46 7.67 9.53
N ALA A 62 3.47 6.38 9.85
CA ALA A 62 3.80 5.31 8.89
C ALA A 62 2.91 5.32 7.63
N LEU A 63 1.65 5.75 7.75
CA LEU A 63 0.77 5.93 6.58
C LEU A 63 1.13 7.17 5.77
N GLY A 64 1.57 8.25 6.41
CA GLY A 64 2.12 9.44 5.75
C GLY A 64 3.39 9.14 4.97
N SER A 65 4.33 8.37 5.54
CA SER A 65 5.54 7.93 4.82
C SER A 65 5.21 7.07 3.60
N PHE A 66 4.22 6.17 3.72
CA PHE A 66 3.68 5.43 2.58
C PHE A 66 3.09 6.35 1.49
N TYR A 67 2.28 7.33 1.86
CA TYR A 67 1.70 8.28 0.90
C TYR A 67 2.77 9.07 0.14
N ARG A 68 3.78 9.60 0.85
CA ARG A 68 4.87 10.36 0.22
C ARG A 68 5.63 9.52 -0.81
N ARG A 69 5.95 8.26 -0.48
CA ARG A 69 6.60 7.31 -1.41
C ARG A 69 5.73 7.01 -2.63
N MET A 70 4.43 6.80 -2.43
CA MET A 70 3.53 6.55 -3.57
C MET A 70 3.34 7.80 -4.42
N LYS A 71 3.37 9.00 -3.82
CA LYS A 71 3.30 10.28 -4.55
C LYS A 71 4.48 10.45 -5.48
N THR A 72 5.71 10.17 -5.02
CA THR A 72 6.91 10.26 -5.88
C THR A 72 6.91 9.19 -6.97
N LYS A 73 6.43 7.98 -6.68
CA LYS A 73 6.44 6.86 -7.64
C LYS A 73 5.33 6.92 -8.70
N LEU A 74 4.11 7.32 -8.33
CA LEU A 74 2.91 7.15 -9.17
C LEU A 74 2.19 8.48 -9.47
N GLY A 75 2.58 9.57 -8.81
CA GLY A 75 1.87 10.84 -8.84
C GLY A 75 0.72 10.92 -7.85
N THR A 76 0.29 12.15 -7.55
CA THR A 76 -0.72 12.48 -6.53
C THR A 76 -2.03 11.68 -6.62
N PRO A 77 -2.73 11.61 -7.77
CA PRO A 77 -4.05 10.96 -7.82
C PRO A 77 -3.98 9.46 -7.53
N LYS A 78 -2.94 8.78 -8.02
CA LYS A 78 -2.73 7.35 -7.77
C LYS A 78 -2.27 7.09 -6.33
N ALA A 79 -1.46 7.99 -5.77
CA ALA A 79 -1.03 7.91 -4.38
C ALA A 79 -2.22 7.99 -3.40
N VAL A 80 -3.15 8.92 -3.63
CA VAL A 80 -4.37 9.05 -2.81
C VAL A 80 -5.17 7.75 -2.81
N VAL A 81 -5.40 7.15 -3.99
CA VAL A 81 -6.17 5.90 -4.11
C VAL A 81 -5.44 4.72 -3.45
N ALA A 82 -4.12 4.60 -3.64
CA ALA A 82 -3.32 3.55 -3.00
C ALA A 82 -3.34 3.65 -1.47
N THR A 83 -3.21 4.87 -0.93
CA THR A 83 -3.28 5.11 0.52
C THR A 83 -4.69 4.88 1.06
N ALA A 84 -5.73 5.33 0.35
CA ALA A 84 -7.12 5.04 0.71
C ALA A 84 -7.39 3.53 0.72
N HIS A 85 -6.87 2.78 -0.24
CA HIS A 85 -6.97 1.31 -0.25
C HIS A 85 -6.27 0.68 0.96
N LYS A 86 -5.06 1.14 1.31
CA LYS A 86 -4.35 0.66 2.52
C LYS A 86 -5.16 0.97 3.78
N LEU A 87 -5.71 2.18 3.89
CA LEU A 87 -6.54 2.62 5.00
C LEU A 87 -7.84 1.81 5.12
N ALA A 88 -8.54 1.58 4.01
CA ALA A 88 -9.75 0.76 3.99
C ALA A 88 -9.51 -0.67 4.48
N ARG A 89 -8.36 -1.26 4.14
CA ARG A 89 -7.96 -2.59 4.66
C ARG A 89 -7.73 -2.60 6.17
N ILE A 90 -7.16 -1.53 6.71
CA ILE A 90 -6.96 -1.38 8.16
C ILE A 90 -8.31 -1.25 8.85
N VAL A 91 -9.17 -0.34 8.39
CA VAL A 91 -10.51 -0.13 8.96
C VAL A 91 -11.33 -1.41 8.91
N TYR A 92 -11.34 -2.12 7.79
CA TYR A 92 -12.03 -3.41 7.69
C TYR A 92 -11.51 -4.44 8.70
N HIS A 93 -10.19 -4.51 8.90
CA HIS A 93 -9.61 -5.41 9.89
C HIS A 93 -10.01 -5.03 11.32
N MET A 94 -9.99 -3.74 11.65
CA MET A 94 -10.45 -3.25 12.96
C MET A 94 -11.91 -3.62 13.20
N LEU A 95 -12.78 -3.41 12.21
CA LEU A 95 -14.22 -3.71 12.33
C LEU A 95 -14.49 -5.21 12.39
N LYS A 96 -13.79 -6.02 11.59
CA LYS A 96 -14.02 -7.47 11.54
C LYS A 96 -13.52 -8.18 12.80
N TYR A 97 -12.34 -7.83 13.29
CA TYR A 97 -11.70 -8.51 14.43
C TYR A 97 -11.85 -7.74 15.74
N GLN A 98 -12.54 -6.59 15.74
CA GLN A 98 -12.74 -5.73 16.90
C GLN A 98 -11.43 -5.39 17.62
N VAL A 99 -10.37 -5.17 16.83
CA VAL A 99 -9.04 -4.82 17.34
C VAL A 99 -8.76 -3.33 17.21
N PHE A 100 -8.08 -2.76 18.21
CA PHE A 100 -7.61 -1.39 18.15
C PHE A 100 -6.47 -1.22 17.14
N PHE A 101 -6.44 -0.07 16.48
CA PHE A 101 -5.33 0.28 15.61
C PHE A 101 -4.13 0.72 16.45
N SER A 102 -3.06 -0.06 16.40
CA SER A 102 -1.76 0.35 16.93
C SER A 102 -0.92 0.89 15.78
N ALA A 103 -0.64 2.20 15.80
CA ALA A 103 0.23 2.80 14.81
C ALA A 103 1.66 2.27 15.00
N ILE A 104 2.23 1.71 13.93
CA ILE A 104 3.65 1.38 13.89
C ILE A 104 4.45 2.68 13.72
N PRO A 105 5.61 2.83 14.39
CA PRO A 105 6.53 3.93 14.12
C PRO A 105 6.90 3.99 12.63
N PRO A 106 7.05 5.20 12.05
CA PRO A 106 7.41 5.36 10.64
C PRO A 106 8.73 4.67 10.28
N GLU A 107 9.70 4.64 11.21
CA GLU A 107 11.02 4.03 11.04
C GLU A 107 10.91 2.52 10.79
N GLN A 108 10.05 1.84 11.55
CA GLN A 108 9.83 0.39 11.38
C GLN A 108 9.13 0.06 10.06
N GLU A 109 8.21 0.92 9.59
CA GLU A 109 7.58 0.73 8.27
C GLU A 109 8.58 0.98 7.13
N ASP A 110 9.52 1.91 7.32
CA ASP A 110 10.59 2.20 6.36
C ASP A 110 11.58 1.04 6.26
N GLU A 111 11.93 0.40 7.38
CA GLU A 111 12.75 -0.81 7.37
C GLU A 111 12.06 -1.99 6.66
N ARG A 112 10.76 -2.22 6.96
CA ARG A 112 9.96 -3.22 6.22
C ARG A 112 9.91 -2.95 4.72
N TYR A 113 9.85 -1.68 4.33
CA TYR A 113 9.89 -1.29 2.92
C TYR A 113 11.27 -1.58 2.31
N ARG A 114 12.36 -1.24 3.00
CA ARG A 114 13.74 -1.55 2.59
C ARG A 114 13.91 -3.04 2.35
N GLN A 115 13.48 -3.88 3.28
CA GLN A 115 13.52 -5.34 3.15
C GLN A 115 12.77 -5.84 1.90
N ARG A 116 11.55 -5.32 1.65
CA ARG A 116 10.78 -5.67 0.44
C ARG A 116 11.49 -5.20 -0.83
N LEU A 117 12.12 -4.03 -0.81
CA LEU A 117 12.86 -3.51 -1.96
C LEU A 117 14.04 -4.43 -2.28
N LEU A 118 14.84 -4.79 -1.27
CA LEU A 118 15.97 -5.72 -1.41
C LEU A 118 15.52 -7.08 -1.95
N HIS A 119 14.46 -7.64 -1.38
CA HIS A 119 13.88 -8.90 -1.85
C HIS A 119 13.45 -8.84 -3.33
N ASN A 120 12.91 -7.71 -3.79
CA ASN A 120 12.51 -7.52 -5.18
C ASN A 120 13.68 -7.21 -6.12
N LEU A 121 14.78 -6.65 -5.60
CA LEU A 121 15.97 -6.32 -6.39
C LEU A 121 16.86 -7.54 -6.63
N GLN A 122 16.98 -8.43 -5.65
CA GLN A 122 17.76 -9.67 -5.75
C GLN A 122 17.47 -10.49 -7.03
N PRO A 123 16.21 -10.86 -7.35
CA PRO A 123 15.92 -11.62 -8.57
C PRO A 123 16.14 -10.82 -9.85
N LYS A 124 16.07 -9.48 -9.79
CA LYS A 124 16.36 -8.62 -10.96
C LYS A 124 17.86 -8.58 -11.25
N ALA A 125 18.69 -8.48 -10.22
CA ALA A 125 20.14 -8.54 -10.35
C ALA A 125 20.57 -9.90 -10.93
N GLN A 126 20.01 -11.00 -10.42
CA GLN A 126 20.29 -12.35 -10.93
C GLN A 126 19.95 -12.50 -12.42
N LYS A 127 18.82 -11.95 -12.88
CA LYS A 127 18.45 -11.95 -14.31
C LYS A 127 19.42 -11.19 -15.21
N LEU A 128 20.15 -10.24 -14.65
CA LEU A 128 21.17 -9.44 -15.35
C LEU A 128 22.58 -10.04 -15.18
N GLY A 129 22.72 -11.20 -14.54
CA GLY A 129 24.02 -11.82 -14.25
C GLY A 129 24.81 -11.12 -13.13
N ALA A 130 24.19 -10.22 -12.36
CA ALA A 130 24.82 -9.48 -11.28
C ALA A 130 24.42 -10.04 -9.90
N LYS A 131 25.33 -9.97 -8.92
CA LYS A 131 25.06 -10.32 -7.52
C LYS A 131 24.93 -9.03 -6.70
N LEU A 132 23.81 -8.87 -5.99
CA LEU A 132 23.61 -7.76 -5.07
C LEU A 132 24.49 -7.96 -3.83
N ILE A 133 25.45 -7.08 -3.61
CA ILE A 133 26.27 -7.00 -2.40
C ILE A 133 25.82 -5.74 -1.66
N LEU A 134 25.50 -5.88 -0.37
CA LEU A 134 25.18 -4.75 0.49
C LEU A 134 26.42 -4.41 1.29
N GLU A 135 27.12 -3.37 0.88
CA GLU A 135 28.18 -2.79 1.69
C GLU A 135 27.52 -1.93 2.76
N THR A 136 27.52 -2.41 4.00
CA THR A 136 27.27 -1.55 5.16
C THR A 136 28.52 -0.72 5.36
N GLN A 137 28.55 0.50 4.80
CA GLN A 137 29.60 1.45 5.13
C GLN A 137 29.47 1.78 6.62
N SER A 138 30.40 1.25 7.39
CA SER A 138 30.61 1.55 8.80
C SER A 138 31.43 2.84 8.86
N ASP A 139 30.81 3.96 8.50
CA ASP A 139 31.42 5.27 8.71
C ASP A 139 31.09 5.74 10.14
N SER A 140 31.96 5.32 11.06
CA SER A 140 32.83 6.24 11.81
C SER A 140 32.36 7.69 11.92
N ALA A 141 31.70 8.05 13.03
CA ALA A 141 31.83 9.31 13.80
C ALA A 141 30.74 9.39 14.87
#